data_AF-A0A0A7FX31-F1
#
_entry.id   AF-A0A0A7FX31-F1
#
_cell.length_a   1.000
_cell.length_b   1.000
_cell.length_c   1.000
_cell.angle_alpha   90.00
_cell.angle_beta   90.00
_cell.angle_gamma   90.00
#
_symmetry.space_group_name_H-M   'P 1'
#
loop_
_entity.id
_entity.type
_entity.pdbx_description
1 polymer ?
#
loop_
_entity_poly.entity_id
_entity_poly.type
_entity_poly.pdbx_seq_one_letter_code
_entity_poly.pdbx_strand_id
1 'polypeptide(L)'
;MKEMQINKQLPVITMNFEEVKGSLQETMQKYEGIVVTEDRLKDCKATQKSLAGLRNNIDGYRKAVKKEMEAPIKSFESKCKELISLISDVEKPIKEGIKIYDDKRKEEKKQKALEIINAAIKDFKLEKEFADKLDLKDSYLKLTGSIKSIKEDVEMRAMMLKREQEDKNTRIKMLEVSVKNEIDRVNEKIKTKLDYEKFEVYVLKDYPLERILAEINKQADIILKAENNTKQEIKEEKETIKMPLEISNKVVEEPKKEVKEDKFFVDVYVEHNFDMIQVLSKFLKENGYKYKVRNKGKVQ
;
A
#
# COMPACT_ATOMS: atom_id res chain seq x y z
N MET A 1 -5.20 40.17 26.08
CA MET A 1 -3.94 40.10 26.86
C MET A 1 -3.40 41.52 27.04
N LYS A 2 -2.41 41.77 27.90
CA LYS A 2 -1.70 43.07 27.89
C LYS A 2 -0.61 43.04 26.81
N GLU A 3 -0.38 44.16 26.15
CA GLU A 3 0.68 44.31 25.14
C GLU A 3 2.04 44.59 25.81
N MET A 4 3.12 44.21 25.14
CA MET A 4 4.49 44.36 25.65
C MET A 4 5.04 45.76 25.32
N GLN A 5 5.14 46.62 26.33
CA GLN A 5 5.78 47.93 26.20
C GLN A 5 7.31 47.80 26.35
N ILE A 6 8.08 48.38 25.41
CA ILE A 6 9.54 48.30 25.38
C ILE A 6 10.13 49.72 25.39
N ASN A 7 10.68 50.12 26.53
CA ASN A 7 11.46 51.35 26.64
C ASN A 7 12.95 51.02 26.44
N LYS A 8 13.59 51.67 25.46
CA LYS A 8 15.00 51.45 25.09
C LYS A 8 15.77 52.76 25.09
N GLN A 9 16.87 52.80 25.84
CA GLN A 9 17.90 53.83 25.75
C GLN A 9 19.17 53.22 25.15
N LEU A 10 19.88 53.97 24.31
CA LEU A 10 21.17 53.51 23.75
C LEU A 10 22.31 53.85 24.72
N PRO A 11 23.24 52.92 25.00
CA PRO A 11 24.41 53.21 25.81
C PRO A 11 25.39 54.09 25.02
N VAL A 12 25.77 55.23 25.60
CA VAL A 12 26.86 56.08 25.10
C VAL A 12 28.12 55.73 25.87
N ILE A 13 29.17 55.33 25.17
CA ILE A 13 30.48 55.02 25.75
C ILE A 13 31.47 56.10 25.32
N THR A 14 31.96 56.89 26.27
CA THR A 14 33.05 57.86 26.07
C THR A 14 34.32 57.36 26.76
N MET A 15 35.47 57.82 26.28
CA MET A 15 36.78 57.60 26.89
C MET A 15 37.72 58.74 26.49
N ASN A 16 38.75 59.02 27.29
CA ASN A 16 39.80 60.00 26.99
C ASN A 16 40.85 59.45 26.01
N PHE A 17 40.37 58.97 24.85
CA PHE A 17 41.18 58.22 23.87
C PHE A 17 42.45 58.96 23.45
N GLU A 18 42.34 60.25 23.10
CA GLU A 18 43.47 61.05 22.60
C GLU A 18 44.51 61.36 23.70
N GLU A 19 44.10 61.52 24.96
CA GLU A 19 45.04 61.69 26.10
C GLU A 19 45.87 60.41 26.31
N VAL A 20 45.19 59.26 26.38
CA VAL A 20 45.84 57.95 26.58
C VAL A 20 46.73 57.59 25.39
N LYS A 21 46.27 57.89 24.17
CA LYS A 21 47.02 57.69 22.92
C LYS A 21 48.27 58.59 22.84
N GLY A 22 48.15 59.88 23.17
CA GLY A 22 49.29 60.80 23.22
C GLY A 22 50.35 60.34 24.23
N SER A 23 49.93 60.04 25.45
CA SER A 23 50.81 59.51 26.50
C SER A 23 51.49 58.19 26.11
N LEU A 24 50.77 57.29 25.43
CA LEU A 24 51.35 56.07 24.85
C LEU A 24 52.39 56.38 23.76
N GLN A 25 52.12 57.31 22.85
CA GLN A 25 53.03 57.66 21.75
C GLN A 25 54.32 58.32 22.27
N GLU A 26 54.23 59.30 23.19
CA GLU A 26 55.40 59.88 23.86
C GLU A 26 56.20 58.85 24.67
N THR A 27 55.52 57.86 25.24
CA THR A 27 56.18 56.76 25.95
C THR A 27 56.90 55.84 24.96
N MET A 28 56.28 55.48 23.84
CA MET A 28 56.87 54.59 22.83
C MET A 28 58.10 55.20 22.16
N GLN A 29 58.08 56.49 21.81
CA GLN A 29 59.22 57.19 21.21
C GLN A 29 60.51 57.11 22.06
N LYS A 30 60.38 57.06 23.39
CA LYS A 30 61.52 56.96 24.33
C LYS A 30 62.24 55.60 24.27
N TYR A 31 61.66 54.59 23.61
CA TYR A 31 62.24 53.24 23.46
C TYR A 31 62.47 52.84 22.00
N GLU A 32 62.12 53.71 21.05
CA GLU A 32 62.34 53.49 19.61
C GLU A 32 63.85 53.56 19.30
N GLY A 33 64.41 52.45 18.81
CA GLY A 33 65.85 52.33 18.53
C GLY A 33 66.76 51.95 19.72
N ILE A 34 66.22 51.58 20.89
CA ILE A 34 67.08 51.12 22.01
C ILE A 34 67.74 49.77 21.71
N VAL A 35 69.07 49.76 21.73
CA VAL A 35 69.89 48.54 21.81
C VAL A 35 69.96 48.08 23.26
N VAL A 36 69.64 46.81 23.51
CA VAL A 36 69.68 46.20 24.86
C VAL A 36 71.11 45.76 25.18
N THR A 37 71.83 46.56 25.97
CA THR A 37 73.10 46.17 26.60
C THR A 37 72.86 45.57 27.99
N GLU A 38 73.84 44.87 28.55
CA GLU A 38 73.71 44.21 29.86
C GLU A 38 73.36 45.19 30.98
N ASP A 39 73.99 46.38 31.00
CA ASP A 39 73.71 47.45 31.97
C ASP A 39 72.26 47.95 31.93
N ARG A 40 71.62 47.90 30.75
CA ARG A 40 70.27 48.45 30.50
C ARG A 40 69.18 47.38 30.52
N LEU A 41 69.55 46.10 30.59
CA LEU A 41 68.63 44.95 30.53
C LEU A 41 67.55 44.99 31.64
N LYS A 42 67.89 45.53 32.81
CA LYS A 42 66.97 45.66 33.96
C LYS A 42 65.81 46.61 33.65
N ASP A 43 66.11 47.77 33.08
CA ASP A 43 65.13 48.83 32.82
C ASP A 43 64.27 48.49 31.59
N CYS A 44 64.87 47.84 30.57
CA CYS A 44 64.11 47.28 29.45
C CYS A 44 63.06 46.26 29.93
N LYS A 45 63.39 45.38 30.88
CA LYS A 45 62.44 44.43 31.49
C LYS A 45 61.36 45.13 32.32
N ALA A 46 61.71 46.20 33.05
CA ALA A 46 60.74 47.00 33.81
C ALA A 46 59.72 47.70 32.88
N THR A 47 60.20 48.34 31.81
CA THR A 47 59.36 48.97 30.78
C THR A 47 58.47 47.96 30.08
N GLN A 48 59.01 46.81 29.66
CA GLN A 48 58.23 45.73 29.03
C GLN A 48 57.08 45.27 29.94
N LYS A 49 57.34 45.09 31.24
CA LYS A 49 56.31 44.73 32.23
C LYS A 49 55.25 45.83 32.38
N SER A 50 55.65 47.10 32.36
CA SER A 50 54.73 48.25 32.41
C SER A 50 53.79 48.29 31.20
N LEU A 51 54.35 48.20 29.98
CA LEU A 51 53.58 48.19 28.72
C LEU A 51 52.65 46.97 28.62
N ALA A 52 53.10 45.79 29.07
CA ALA A 52 52.25 44.60 29.16
C ALA A 52 51.10 44.78 30.17
N GLY A 53 51.36 45.41 31.32
CA GLY A 53 50.34 45.77 32.31
C GLY A 53 49.29 46.72 31.73
N LEU A 54 49.72 47.80 31.07
CA LEU A 54 48.83 48.78 30.44
C LEU A 54 47.98 48.15 29.32
N ARG A 55 48.58 47.30 28.46
CA ARG A 55 47.85 46.51 27.45
C ARG A 55 46.76 45.63 28.08
N ASN A 56 47.10 44.93 29.17
CA ASN A 56 46.16 44.06 29.87
C ASN A 56 45.03 44.87 30.55
N ASN A 57 45.33 46.05 31.09
CA ASN A 57 44.33 46.94 31.68
C ASN A 57 43.34 47.45 30.61
N ILE A 58 43.83 47.90 29.44
CA ILE A 58 42.98 48.36 28.33
C ILE A 58 42.02 47.24 27.86
N ASP A 59 42.52 46.02 27.68
CA ASP A 59 41.67 44.88 27.33
C ASP A 59 40.72 44.46 28.47
N GLY A 60 41.14 44.65 29.72
CA GLY A 60 40.32 44.48 30.93
C GLY A 60 39.13 45.43 30.96
N TYR A 61 39.35 46.74 30.80
CA TYR A 61 38.28 47.74 30.71
C TYR A 61 37.33 47.45 29.53
N ARG A 62 37.87 47.13 28.36
CA ARG A 62 37.09 46.72 27.18
C ARG A 62 36.18 45.52 27.47
N LYS A 63 36.67 44.52 28.20
CA LYS A 63 35.89 43.34 28.63
C LYS A 63 34.84 43.68 29.69
N ALA A 64 35.19 44.53 30.67
CA ALA A 64 34.30 44.95 31.75
C ALA A 64 33.10 45.74 31.22
N VAL A 65 33.35 46.85 30.51
CA VAL A 65 32.30 47.70 29.92
C VAL A 65 31.43 46.90 28.95
N LYS A 66 32.03 46.01 28.13
CA LYS A 66 31.25 45.10 27.28
C LYS A 66 30.33 44.19 28.10
N LYS A 67 30.82 43.58 29.18
CA LYS A 67 30.02 42.68 30.04
C LYS A 67 28.88 43.43 30.73
N GLU A 68 29.13 44.64 31.20
CA GLU A 68 28.12 45.51 31.83
C GLU A 68 27.03 45.93 30.84
N MET A 69 27.40 46.38 29.65
CA MET A 69 26.43 46.78 28.61
C MET A 69 25.67 45.59 28.00
N GLU A 70 26.26 44.38 27.98
CA GLU A 70 25.56 43.15 27.61
C GLU A 70 24.60 42.63 28.69
N ALA A 71 24.80 42.97 29.96
CA ALA A 71 23.97 42.48 31.07
C ALA A 71 22.48 42.83 30.96
N PRO A 72 22.05 44.10 30.68
CA PRO A 72 20.64 44.42 30.50
C PRO A 72 20.05 43.76 29.25
N ILE A 73 20.84 43.59 28.18
CA ILE A 73 20.41 42.89 26.95
C ILE A 73 20.11 41.43 27.25
N LYS A 74 21.02 40.73 27.94
CA LYS A 74 20.83 39.33 28.36
C LYS A 74 19.67 39.16 29.36
N SER A 75 19.48 40.12 30.27
CA SER A 75 18.32 40.15 31.17
C SER A 75 17.00 40.31 30.42
N PHE A 76 16.95 41.21 29.43
CA PHE A 76 15.80 41.38 28.54
C PHE A 76 15.52 40.10 27.73
N GLU A 77 16.52 39.54 27.06
CA GLU A 77 16.38 38.26 26.35
C GLU A 77 15.86 37.13 27.23
N SER A 78 16.36 37.01 28.47
CA SER A 78 15.93 35.98 29.40
C SER A 78 14.44 36.13 29.75
N LYS A 79 13.98 37.36 30.02
CA LYS A 79 12.55 37.64 30.28
C LYS A 79 11.67 37.37 29.06
N CYS A 80 12.15 37.68 27.85
CA CYS A 80 11.46 37.31 26.62
C CYS A 80 11.35 35.79 26.45
N LYS A 81 12.44 35.04 26.72
CA LYS A 81 12.47 33.58 26.66
C LYS A 81 11.56 32.93 27.72
N GLU A 82 11.51 33.50 28.92
CA GLU A 82 10.60 33.10 30.00
C GLU A 82 9.12 33.27 29.61
N LEU A 83 8.74 34.45 29.09
CA LEU A 83 7.40 34.71 28.57
C LEU A 83 7.01 33.78 27.40
N ILE A 84 7.96 33.49 26.51
CA ILE A 84 7.75 32.53 25.41
C ILE A 84 7.56 31.10 25.94
N SER A 85 8.29 30.68 26.99
CA SER A 85 8.08 29.38 27.63
C SER A 85 6.68 29.29 28.23
N LEU A 86 6.29 30.28 29.05
CA LEU A 86 4.95 30.32 29.67
C LEU A 86 3.81 30.22 28.64
N ILE A 87 3.98 30.84 27.47
CA ILE A 87 3.03 30.68 26.35
C ILE A 87 3.10 29.26 25.79
N SER A 88 4.31 28.76 25.47
CA SER A 88 4.51 27.44 24.85
C SER A 88 4.02 26.28 25.74
N ASP A 89 4.20 26.38 27.05
CA ASP A 89 3.83 25.35 28.03
C ASP A 89 2.30 25.25 28.22
N VAL A 90 1.56 26.32 27.91
CA VAL A 90 0.09 26.30 27.80
C VAL A 90 -0.36 25.94 26.37
N GLU A 91 0.39 26.34 25.34
CA GLU A 91 0.05 26.08 23.94
C GLU A 91 0.19 24.60 23.54
N LYS A 92 1.17 23.87 24.07
CA LYS A 92 1.39 22.43 23.84
C LYS A 92 0.14 21.58 24.14
N PRO A 93 -0.40 21.54 25.38
CA PRO A 93 -1.57 20.73 25.70
C PRO A 93 -2.83 21.20 24.96
N ILE A 94 -2.93 22.48 24.57
CA ILE A 94 -4.03 22.97 23.72
C ILE A 94 -3.92 22.38 22.31
N LYS A 95 -2.73 22.41 21.68
CA LYS A 95 -2.48 21.81 20.36
C LYS A 95 -2.71 20.30 20.37
N GLU A 96 -2.27 19.61 21.42
CA GLU A 96 -2.47 18.17 21.61
C GLU A 96 -3.96 17.84 21.83
N GLY A 97 -4.66 18.60 22.67
CA GLY A 97 -6.11 18.45 22.90
C GLY A 97 -6.94 18.70 21.64
N ILE A 98 -6.61 19.73 20.85
CA ILE A 98 -7.23 19.98 19.54
C ILE A 98 -7.01 18.79 18.61
N LYS A 99 -5.77 18.27 18.53
CA LYS A 99 -5.45 17.11 17.68
C LYS A 99 -6.25 15.87 18.11
N ILE A 100 -6.27 15.54 19.40
CA ILE A 100 -7.03 14.40 19.94
C ILE A 100 -8.52 14.54 19.61
N TYR A 101 -9.08 15.74 19.73
CA TYR A 101 -10.48 16.00 19.43
C TYR A 101 -10.79 15.89 17.92
N ASP A 102 -9.96 16.46 17.06
CA ASP A 102 -10.13 16.37 15.60
C ASP A 102 -9.91 14.94 15.08
N ASP A 103 -8.93 14.21 15.61
CA ASP A 103 -8.71 12.80 15.26
C ASP A 103 -9.86 11.90 15.74
N LYS A 104 -10.42 12.15 16.94
CA LYS A 104 -11.66 11.51 17.40
C LYS A 104 -12.84 11.81 16.46
N ARG A 105 -13.01 13.07 16.05
CA ARG A 105 -14.09 13.46 15.11
C ARG A 105 -13.91 12.89 13.70
N LYS A 106 -12.67 12.69 13.23
CA LYS A 106 -12.39 11.96 11.98
C LYS A 106 -12.80 10.50 12.11
N GLU A 107 -12.47 9.83 13.21
CA GLU A 107 -12.82 8.42 13.40
C GLU A 107 -14.34 8.23 13.61
N GLU A 108 -15.01 9.06 14.41
CA GLU A 108 -16.49 9.07 14.51
C GLU A 108 -17.17 9.25 13.14
N LYS A 109 -16.56 10.05 12.26
CA LYS A 109 -17.05 10.28 10.90
C LYS A 109 -16.75 9.13 9.94
N LYS A 110 -15.59 8.48 10.09
CA LYS A 110 -15.22 7.24 9.39
C LYS A 110 -16.19 6.11 9.72
N GLN A 111 -16.50 5.91 11.01
CA GLN A 111 -17.51 4.94 11.44
C GLN A 111 -18.88 5.25 10.83
N LYS A 112 -19.35 6.50 10.88
CA LYS A 112 -20.62 6.91 10.23
C LYS A 112 -20.63 6.74 8.71
N ALA A 113 -19.50 6.94 8.04
CA ALA A 113 -19.39 6.67 6.60
C ALA A 113 -19.47 5.15 6.31
N LEU A 114 -18.85 4.31 7.14
CA LEU A 114 -18.96 2.85 7.06
C LEU A 114 -20.38 2.35 7.39
N GLU A 115 -21.06 2.94 8.37
CA GLU A 115 -22.48 2.68 8.67
C GLU A 115 -23.36 2.97 7.45
N ILE A 116 -23.15 4.10 6.78
CA ILE A 116 -23.86 4.51 5.56
C ILE A 116 -23.58 3.56 4.39
N ILE A 117 -22.32 3.14 4.20
CA ILE A 117 -21.93 2.15 3.17
C ILE A 117 -22.59 0.79 3.43
N ASN A 118 -22.53 0.30 4.67
CA ASN A 118 -23.14 -0.97 5.06
C ASN A 118 -24.67 -0.95 4.96
N ALA A 119 -25.31 0.18 5.30
CA ALA A 119 -26.74 0.38 5.08
C ALA A 119 -27.08 0.33 3.58
N ALA A 120 -26.36 1.07 2.73
CA ALA A 120 -26.58 1.05 1.28
C ALA A 120 -26.38 -0.34 0.66
N ILE A 121 -25.34 -1.09 1.05
CA ILE A 121 -25.13 -2.49 0.61
C ILE A 121 -26.34 -3.36 0.93
N LYS A 122 -26.92 -3.20 2.13
CA LYS A 122 -28.09 -3.97 2.59
C LYS A 122 -29.37 -3.53 1.89
N ASP A 123 -29.61 -2.22 1.77
CA ASP A 123 -30.85 -1.65 1.24
C ASP A 123 -30.98 -1.89 -0.27
N PHE A 124 -29.89 -1.70 -1.03
CA PHE A 124 -29.82 -2.06 -2.45
C PHE A 124 -29.63 -3.58 -2.68
N LYS A 125 -29.40 -4.36 -1.62
CA LYS A 125 -29.14 -5.82 -1.68
C LYS A 125 -28.02 -6.13 -2.69
N LEU A 126 -26.85 -5.55 -2.46
CA LEU A 126 -25.68 -5.77 -3.29
C LEU A 126 -25.06 -7.15 -3.01
N GLU A 127 -24.80 -7.91 -4.07
CA GLU A 127 -24.00 -9.14 -4.00
C GLU A 127 -22.53 -8.79 -3.73
N LYS A 128 -21.76 -9.73 -3.16
CA LYS A 128 -20.40 -9.45 -2.66
C LYS A 128 -19.48 -8.79 -3.71
N GLU A 129 -19.49 -9.28 -4.95
CA GLU A 129 -18.70 -8.72 -6.07
C GLU A 129 -19.00 -7.24 -6.38
N PHE A 130 -20.16 -6.73 -5.96
CA PHE A 130 -20.59 -5.35 -6.12
C PHE A 130 -20.47 -4.57 -4.82
N ALA A 131 -20.74 -5.19 -3.67
CA ALA A 131 -20.53 -4.60 -2.36
C ALA A 131 -19.05 -4.24 -2.12
N ASP A 132 -18.12 -5.12 -2.52
CA ASP A 132 -16.67 -4.91 -2.39
C ASP A 132 -16.16 -3.72 -3.26
N LYS A 133 -16.96 -3.22 -4.22
CA LYS A 133 -16.67 -2.01 -5.02
C LYS A 133 -17.12 -0.70 -4.33
N LEU A 134 -17.87 -0.74 -3.24
CA LEU A 134 -18.42 0.45 -2.56
C LEU A 134 -17.46 0.98 -1.48
N ASP A 135 -16.24 1.35 -1.91
CA ASP A 135 -15.13 1.74 -1.03
C ASP A 135 -15.32 3.08 -0.28
N LEU A 136 -14.55 3.25 0.79
CA LEU A 136 -14.51 4.44 1.63
C LEU A 136 -13.58 5.51 1.04
N LYS A 137 -14.14 6.54 0.39
CA LYS A 137 -13.37 7.66 -0.18
C LYS A 137 -12.78 8.57 0.91
N ASP A 138 -11.54 9.04 0.70
CA ASP A 138 -10.88 10.07 1.54
C ASP A 138 -11.69 11.37 1.67
N SER A 139 -12.53 11.70 0.67
CA SER A 139 -13.42 12.86 0.70
C SER A 139 -14.41 12.81 1.88
N TYR A 140 -14.79 11.62 2.33
CA TYR A 140 -15.70 11.43 3.47
C TYR A 140 -15.03 11.78 4.81
N LEU A 141 -13.70 11.61 4.91
CA LEU A 141 -12.91 11.85 6.13
C LEU A 141 -12.64 13.33 6.40
N LYS A 142 -12.74 14.20 5.38
CA LYS A 142 -12.54 15.65 5.50
C LYS A 142 -13.55 16.23 6.48
N LEU A 143 -13.09 16.79 7.62
CA LEU A 143 -13.96 17.26 8.71
C LEU A 143 -15.09 18.20 8.24
N THR A 144 -14.81 19.07 7.27
CA THR A 144 -15.75 20.04 6.68
C THR A 144 -16.89 19.46 5.83
N GLY A 145 -16.77 18.24 5.28
CA GLY A 145 -17.83 17.64 4.47
C GLY A 145 -19.10 17.32 5.27
N SER A 146 -20.29 17.38 4.67
CA SER A 146 -21.53 17.01 5.37
C SER A 146 -21.78 15.50 5.35
N ILE A 147 -22.45 14.97 6.39
CA ILE A 147 -22.89 13.56 6.40
C ILE A 147 -23.91 13.30 5.29
N LYS A 148 -24.76 14.30 4.99
CA LYS A 148 -25.73 14.25 3.88
C LYS A 148 -25.03 14.00 2.53
N SER A 149 -23.99 14.76 2.21
CA SER A 149 -23.22 14.60 0.96
C SER A 149 -22.43 13.29 0.88
N ILE A 150 -22.08 12.67 2.02
CA ILE A 150 -21.52 11.31 2.04
C ILE A 150 -22.62 10.31 1.67
N LYS A 151 -23.80 10.43 2.30
CA LYS A 151 -24.95 9.59 2.01
C LYS A 151 -25.38 9.68 0.54
N GLU A 152 -25.50 10.88 -0.03
CA GLU A 152 -25.90 11.09 -1.43
C GLU A 152 -24.90 10.46 -2.43
N ASP A 153 -23.58 10.61 -2.22
CA ASP A 153 -22.56 9.97 -3.07
C ASP A 153 -22.55 8.44 -2.92
N VAL A 154 -22.75 7.90 -1.71
CA VAL A 154 -22.85 6.46 -1.48
C VAL A 154 -24.11 5.87 -2.09
N GLU A 155 -25.27 6.54 -1.97
CA GLU A 155 -26.54 6.10 -2.57
C GLU A 155 -26.49 6.09 -4.10
N MET A 156 -25.93 7.13 -4.73
CA MET A 156 -25.74 7.14 -6.19
C MET A 156 -24.83 6.00 -6.66
N ARG A 157 -23.73 5.73 -5.95
CA ARG A 157 -22.82 4.62 -6.27
C ARG A 157 -23.48 3.26 -6.08
N ALA A 158 -24.20 3.05 -4.97
CA ALA A 158 -24.93 1.82 -4.70
C ALA A 158 -26.02 1.56 -5.76
N MET A 159 -26.70 2.61 -6.23
CA MET A 159 -27.68 2.52 -7.32
C MET A 159 -27.03 2.12 -8.65
N MET A 160 -25.86 2.67 -8.99
CA MET A 160 -25.10 2.27 -10.19
C MET A 160 -24.64 0.80 -10.10
N LEU A 161 -24.07 0.41 -8.96
CA LEU A 161 -23.65 -0.97 -8.69
C LEU A 161 -24.83 -1.95 -8.72
N LYS A 162 -26.01 -1.54 -8.24
CA LYS A 162 -27.21 -2.36 -8.31
C LYS A 162 -27.64 -2.61 -9.74
N ARG A 163 -27.58 -1.58 -10.59
CA ARG A 163 -27.86 -1.73 -12.02
C ARG A 163 -26.87 -2.68 -12.69
N GLU A 164 -25.56 -2.58 -12.42
CA GLU A 164 -24.58 -3.54 -12.96
C GLU A 164 -24.91 -5.00 -12.57
N GLN A 165 -25.33 -5.22 -11.32
CA GLN A 165 -25.75 -6.53 -10.82
C GLN A 165 -27.04 -7.03 -11.48
N GLU A 166 -28.02 -6.15 -11.71
CA GLU A 166 -29.27 -6.49 -12.40
C GLU A 166 -29.04 -6.78 -13.90
N ASP A 167 -28.15 -6.04 -14.55
CA ASP A 167 -27.70 -6.29 -15.93
C ASP A 167 -26.94 -7.64 -16.03
N LYS A 168 -26.04 -7.96 -15.07
CA LYS A 168 -25.36 -9.26 -14.98
C LYS A 168 -26.35 -10.41 -14.77
N ASN A 169 -27.24 -10.29 -13.78
CA ASN A 169 -28.23 -11.32 -13.46
C ASN A 169 -29.27 -11.52 -14.56
N THR A 170 -29.52 -10.49 -15.38
CA THR A 170 -30.32 -10.62 -16.61
C THR A 170 -29.55 -11.36 -17.72
N ARG A 171 -28.26 -11.06 -17.91
CA ARG A 171 -27.39 -11.77 -18.87
C ARG A 171 -27.29 -13.27 -18.55
N ILE A 172 -27.05 -13.62 -17.30
CA ILE A 172 -26.97 -15.02 -16.83
C ILE A 172 -28.27 -15.78 -17.10
N LYS A 173 -29.44 -15.17 -16.89
CA LYS A 173 -30.74 -15.79 -17.23
C LYS A 173 -30.95 -15.98 -18.74
N MET A 174 -30.49 -15.04 -19.57
CA MET A 174 -30.53 -15.21 -21.03
C MET A 174 -29.58 -16.31 -21.51
N LEU A 175 -28.39 -16.43 -20.89
CA LEU A 175 -27.46 -17.54 -21.15
C LEU A 175 -28.06 -18.88 -20.71
N GLU A 176 -28.67 -18.97 -19.53
CA GLU A 176 -29.35 -20.16 -19.02
C GLU A 176 -30.41 -20.69 -20.01
N VAL A 177 -31.32 -19.81 -20.45
CA VAL A 177 -32.37 -20.18 -21.43
C VAL A 177 -31.76 -20.60 -22.76
N SER A 178 -30.75 -19.87 -23.26
CA SER A 178 -30.09 -20.19 -24.55
C SER A 178 -29.35 -21.54 -24.50
N VAL A 179 -28.70 -21.84 -23.37
CA VAL A 179 -28.00 -23.10 -23.14
C VAL A 179 -28.97 -24.27 -23.02
N LYS A 180 -30.09 -24.11 -22.29
CA LYS A 180 -31.13 -25.14 -22.18
C LYS A 180 -31.74 -25.46 -23.55
N ASN A 181 -32.08 -24.44 -24.33
CA ASN A 181 -32.63 -24.61 -25.68
C ASN A 181 -31.68 -25.37 -26.63
N GLU A 182 -30.36 -25.13 -26.58
CA GLU A 182 -29.41 -25.90 -27.38
C GLU A 182 -29.24 -27.34 -26.85
N ILE A 183 -29.19 -27.53 -25.52
CA ILE A 183 -29.14 -28.87 -24.92
C ILE A 183 -30.34 -29.71 -25.35
N ASP A 184 -31.56 -29.15 -25.37
CA ASP A 184 -32.76 -29.84 -25.83
C ASP A 184 -32.68 -30.19 -27.33
N ARG A 185 -32.35 -29.21 -28.19
CA ARG A 185 -32.14 -29.37 -29.65
C ARG A 185 -31.04 -30.39 -30.00
N VAL A 186 -30.09 -30.61 -29.10
CA VAL A 186 -29.01 -31.58 -29.23
C VAL A 186 -29.44 -32.95 -28.66
N ASN A 187 -30.22 -32.96 -27.58
CA ASN A 187 -30.83 -34.15 -26.97
C ASN A 187 -31.87 -34.84 -27.85
N GLU A 188 -32.39 -34.19 -28.90
CA GLU A 188 -33.20 -34.83 -29.94
C GLU A 188 -32.39 -35.82 -30.81
N LYS A 189 -31.05 -35.68 -30.88
CA LYS A 189 -30.19 -36.40 -31.82
C LYS A 189 -29.43 -37.57 -31.19
N ILE A 190 -29.34 -37.60 -29.86
CA ILE A 190 -28.53 -38.54 -29.07
C ILE A 190 -29.43 -39.34 -28.13
N LYS A 191 -29.13 -40.62 -27.86
CA LYS A 191 -29.89 -41.38 -26.85
C LYS A 191 -29.48 -40.99 -25.43
N THR A 192 -28.19 -40.75 -25.23
CA THR A 192 -27.57 -40.49 -23.93
C THR A 192 -27.60 -39.00 -23.66
N LYS A 193 -28.69 -38.51 -23.06
CA LYS A 193 -28.95 -37.07 -22.92
C LYS A 193 -27.86 -36.32 -22.14
N LEU A 194 -27.54 -35.12 -22.62
CA LEU A 194 -26.81 -34.10 -21.87
C LEU A 194 -27.74 -33.43 -20.85
N ASP A 195 -27.14 -33.02 -19.73
CA ASP A 195 -27.81 -32.37 -18.61
C ASP A 195 -27.28 -30.94 -18.44
N TYR A 196 -28.15 -30.01 -18.06
CA TYR A 196 -27.80 -28.62 -17.76
C TYR A 196 -26.82 -28.49 -16.59
N GLU A 197 -26.89 -29.37 -15.58
CA GLU A 197 -25.99 -29.33 -14.42
C GLU A 197 -24.50 -29.35 -14.81
N LYS A 198 -24.15 -30.02 -15.93
CA LYS A 198 -22.79 -30.08 -16.46
C LYS A 198 -22.28 -28.74 -17.03
N PHE A 199 -23.19 -27.82 -17.35
CA PHE A 199 -22.90 -26.53 -18.00
C PHE A 199 -23.23 -25.31 -17.15
N GLU A 200 -24.02 -25.48 -16.07
CA GLU A 200 -24.41 -24.43 -15.13
C GLU A 200 -23.22 -23.59 -14.64
N VAL A 201 -22.09 -24.23 -14.32
CA VAL A 201 -20.87 -23.56 -13.84
C VAL A 201 -20.30 -22.56 -14.85
N TYR A 202 -20.52 -22.75 -16.15
CA TYR A 202 -20.12 -21.77 -17.17
C TYR A 202 -21.11 -20.60 -17.26
N VAL A 203 -22.41 -20.88 -17.12
CA VAL A 203 -23.49 -19.88 -17.13
C VAL A 203 -23.39 -18.95 -15.91
N LEU A 204 -23.23 -19.51 -14.70
CA LEU A 204 -23.06 -18.75 -13.47
C LEU A 204 -21.76 -17.91 -13.44
N LYS A 205 -20.77 -18.28 -14.26
CA LYS A 205 -19.51 -17.53 -14.45
C LYS A 205 -19.54 -16.55 -15.63
N ASP A 206 -20.71 -16.30 -16.22
CA ASP A 206 -20.93 -15.38 -17.34
C ASP A 206 -19.99 -15.63 -18.55
N TYR A 207 -19.74 -16.91 -18.86
CA TYR A 207 -18.89 -17.30 -20.01
C TYR A 207 -19.57 -16.94 -21.35
N PRO A 208 -18.81 -16.55 -22.39
CA PRO A 208 -19.36 -16.26 -23.72
C PRO A 208 -20.17 -17.42 -24.28
N LEU A 209 -21.37 -17.14 -24.79
CA LEU A 209 -22.35 -18.13 -25.23
C LEU A 209 -21.76 -19.11 -26.25
N GLU A 210 -21.00 -18.59 -27.21
CA GLU A 210 -20.35 -19.35 -28.29
C GLU A 210 -19.42 -20.44 -27.73
N ARG A 211 -18.75 -20.16 -26.61
CA ARG A 211 -17.87 -21.12 -25.93
C ARG A 211 -18.66 -22.23 -25.25
N ILE A 212 -19.82 -21.92 -24.67
CA ILE A 212 -20.68 -22.92 -24.04
C ILE A 212 -21.34 -23.79 -25.11
N LEU A 213 -21.90 -23.18 -26.17
CA LEU A 213 -22.48 -23.88 -27.33
C LEU A 213 -21.47 -24.82 -28.02
N ALA A 214 -20.21 -24.39 -28.15
CA ALA A 214 -19.14 -25.23 -28.72
C ALA A 214 -18.84 -26.46 -27.84
N GLU A 215 -18.84 -26.32 -26.51
CA GLU A 215 -18.59 -27.44 -25.60
C GLU A 215 -19.79 -28.41 -25.53
N ILE A 216 -21.03 -27.90 -25.58
CA ILE A 216 -22.26 -28.72 -25.68
C ILE A 216 -22.22 -29.59 -26.95
N ASN A 217 -22.01 -28.96 -28.12
CA ASN A 217 -21.94 -29.66 -29.39
C ASN A 217 -20.78 -30.66 -29.41
N LYS A 218 -19.60 -30.31 -28.88
CA LYS A 218 -18.45 -31.21 -28.74
C LYS A 218 -18.73 -32.44 -27.88
N GLN A 219 -19.45 -32.29 -26.76
CA GLN A 219 -19.81 -33.44 -25.91
C GLN A 219 -20.86 -34.34 -26.58
N ALA A 220 -21.83 -33.76 -27.28
CA ALA A 220 -22.80 -34.53 -28.06
C ALA A 220 -22.16 -35.28 -29.24
N ASP A 221 -21.18 -34.67 -29.90
CA ASP A 221 -20.38 -35.31 -30.96
C ASP A 221 -19.62 -36.55 -30.46
N ILE A 222 -19.12 -36.51 -29.22
CA ILE A 222 -18.46 -37.65 -28.56
C ILE A 222 -19.48 -38.75 -28.27
N ILE A 223 -20.65 -38.38 -27.75
CA ILE A 223 -21.76 -39.31 -27.47
C ILE A 223 -22.26 -39.99 -28.75
N LEU A 224 -22.48 -39.22 -29.83
CA LEU A 224 -22.89 -39.74 -31.14
C LEU A 224 -21.89 -40.77 -31.70
N LYS A 225 -20.58 -40.52 -31.56
CA LYS A 225 -19.53 -41.43 -32.02
C LYS A 225 -19.53 -42.71 -31.19
N ALA A 226 -19.62 -42.62 -29.86
CA ALA A 226 -19.74 -43.78 -28.99
C ALA A 226 -21.00 -44.62 -29.33
N GLU A 227 -22.17 -43.99 -29.39
CA GLU A 227 -23.45 -44.66 -29.69
C GLU A 227 -23.49 -45.32 -31.07
N ASN A 228 -22.70 -44.85 -32.05
CA ASN A 228 -22.64 -45.45 -33.38
C ASN A 228 -21.63 -46.60 -33.44
N ASN A 229 -20.48 -46.51 -32.76
CA ASN A 229 -19.54 -47.62 -32.64
C ASN A 229 -20.21 -48.85 -32.00
N THR A 230 -20.92 -48.68 -30.88
CA THR A 230 -21.63 -49.79 -30.21
C THR A 230 -22.75 -50.40 -31.08
N LYS A 231 -23.33 -49.63 -32.02
CA LYS A 231 -24.30 -50.15 -33.00
C LYS A 231 -23.65 -51.00 -34.11
N GLN A 232 -22.36 -50.85 -34.37
CA GLN A 232 -21.64 -51.69 -35.33
C GLN A 232 -21.28 -53.03 -34.67
N GLU A 233 -20.72 -53.00 -33.46
CA GLU A 233 -20.42 -54.19 -32.66
C GLU A 233 -21.68 -55.07 -32.47
N ILE A 234 -22.80 -54.48 -32.04
CA ILE A 234 -24.09 -55.18 -31.85
C ILE A 234 -24.73 -55.65 -33.18
N LYS A 235 -24.26 -55.19 -34.35
CA LYS A 235 -24.69 -55.72 -35.66
C LYS A 235 -23.86 -56.91 -36.08
N GLU A 236 -22.54 -56.80 -36.01
CA GLU A 236 -21.60 -57.87 -36.36
C GLU A 236 -21.84 -59.11 -35.47
N GLU A 237 -22.08 -58.91 -34.18
CA GLU A 237 -22.44 -59.98 -33.22
C GLU A 237 -23.80 -60.65 -33.50
N LYS A 238 -24.67 -60.03 -34.32
CA LYS A 238 -26.00 -60.57 -34.69
C LYS A 238 -26.06 -61.27 -36.04
N GLU A 239 -25.13 -61.00 -36.94
CA GLU A 239 -25.03 -61.75 -38.21
C GLU A 239 -24.30 -63.10 -38.02
N THR A 240 -23.49 -63.24 -36.95
CA THR A 240 -22.62 -64.40 -36.73
C THR A 240 -23.24 -65.63 -36.08
N ILE A 241 -24.50 -65.61 -35.62
CA ILE A 241 -25.08 -66.70 -34.80
C ILE A 241 -26.30 -67.37 -35.45
N LYS A 242 -26.09 -68.59 -35.97
CA LYS A 242 -27.15 -69.58 -36.31
C LYS A 242 -26.81 -71.01 -35.85
N MET A 243 -26.60 -71.19 -34.53
CA MET A 243 -26.83 -72.44 -33.74
C MET A 243 -26.11 -73.77 -34.14
N PRO A 244 -26.05 -74.80 -33.26
CA PRO A 244 -26.50 -74.89 -31.85
C PRO A 244 -25.38 -75.27 -30.83
N LEU A 245 -25.82 -75.53 -29.58
CA LEU A 245 -25.07 -75.77 -28.34
C LEU A 245 -24.13 -76.99 -28.33
N GLU A 246 -23.12 -76.96 -27.44
CA GLU A 246 -22.98 -78.00 -26.39
C GLU A 246 -22.43 -77.41 -25.06
N ILE A 247 -22.25 -78.23 -24.01
CA ILE A 247 -22.52 -77.81 -22.61
C ILE A 247 -21.27 -77.64 -21.69
N SER A 248 -21.01 -76.38 -21.33
CA SER A 248 -20.57 -75.81 -20.02
C SER A 248 -19.35 -76.37 -19.23
N ASN A 249 -18.53 -75.42 -18.73
CA ASN A 249 -17.68 -75.48 -17.50
C ASN A 249 -16.52 -76.51 -17.48
N LYS A 250 -15.27 -76.19 -17.12
CA LYS A 250 -14.60 -75.00 -16.52
C LYS A 250 -13.06 -75.14 -16.77
N VAL A 251 -12.11 -74.30 -16.31
CA VAL A 251 -12.05 -73.33 -15.19
C VAL A 251 -11.63 -71.91 -15.64
N VAL A 252 -10.45 -71.40 -15.22
CA VAL A 252 -9.94 -70.02 -15.37
C VAL A 252 -8.40 -70.07 -15.38
N GLU A 253 -7.74 -69.31 -16.27
CA GLU A 253 -6.63 -68.41 -15.89
C GLU A 253 -6.47 -67.25 -16.89
N GLU A 254 -5.74 -66.21 -16.48
CA GLU A 254 -5.77 -64.84 -17.06
C GLU A 254 -4.63 -64.61 -18.09
N PRO A 255 -4.78 -63.65 -19.04
CA PRO A 255 -4.37 -62.28 -18.73
C PRO A 255 -5.18 -61.14 -19.38
N LYS A 256 -5.04 -59.94 -18.80
CA LYS A 256 -5.75 -58.69 -19.13
C LYS A 256 -5.33 -58.06 -20.47
N LYS A 257 -6.22 -57.22 -21.04
CA LYS A 257 -5.87 -56.15 -22.00
C LYS A 257 -6.43 -54.80 -21.52
N GLU A 258 -5.66 -53.75 -21.76
CA GLU A 258 -5.88 -52.42 -21.15
C GLU A 258 -6.79 -51.52 -21.98
N VAL A 259 -7.63 -50.72 -21.31
CA VAL A 259 -8.36 -49.60 -21.93
C VAL A 259 -7.42 -48.40 -22.05
N LYS A 260 -7.32 -47.81 -23.25
CA LYS A 260 -6.48 -46.64 -23.51
C LYS A 260 -7.26 -45.35 -23.27
N GLU A 261 -7.02 -44.68 -22.15
CA GLU A 261 -7.46 -43.30 -21.94
C GLU A 261 -6.57 -42.31 -22.70
N ASP A 262 -7.20 -41.41 -23.47
CA ASP A 262 -6.54 -40.27 -24.12
C ASP A 262 -5.92 -39.30 -23.10
N LYS A 263 -4.73 -38.78 -23.42
CA LYS A 263 -3.92 -37.95 -22.52
C LYS A 263 -3.56 -36.62 -23.17
N PHE A 264 -4.12 -35.55 -22.64
CA PHE A 264 -3.88 -34.17 -23.06
C PHE A 264 -2.73 -33.55 -22.25
N PHE A 265 -2.02 -32.59 -22.84
CA PHE A 265 -1.01 -31.77 -22.15
C PHE A 265 -1.17 -30.29 -22.51
N VAL A 266 -0.68 -29.42 -21.64
CA VAL A 266 -0.61 -27.97 -21.86
C VAL A 266 0.75 -27.50 -21.36
N ASP A 267 1.44 -26.67 -22.15
CA ASP A 267 2.66 -26.00 -21.71
C ASP A 267 2.30 -24.68 -21.02
N VAL A 268 2.75 -24.53 -19.77
CA VAL A 268 2.39 -23.41 -18.88
C VAL A 268 3.65 -22.76 -18.33
N TYR A 269 3.66 -21.43 -18.27
CA TYR A 269 4.72 -20.62 -17.67
C TYR A 269 4.21 -20.01 -16.36
N VAL A 270 5.04 -20.02 -15.31
CA VAL A 270 4.69 -19.53 -13.96
C VAL A 270 5.92 -18.88 -13.32
N GLU A 271 5.76 -17.66 -12.82
CA GLU A 271 6.77 -16.93 -12.05
C GLU A 271 6.30 -16.73 -10.61
N HIS A 272 7.20 -16.98 -9.64
CA HIS A 272 7.03 -16.55 -8.25
C HIS A 272 8.38 -16.62 -7.52
N ASN A 273 8.40 -16.22 -6.24
CA ASN A 273 9.52 -16.54 -5.35
C ASN A 273 9.75 -18.07 -5.22
N PHE A 274 10.96 -18.45 -4.81
CA PHE A 274 11.42 -19.84 -4.78
C PHE A 274 10.50 -20.76 -3.97
N ASP A 275 10.08 -20.32 -2.78
CA ASP A 275 9.29 -21.13 -1.85
C ASP A 275 7.91 -21.49 -2.42
N MET A 276 7.22 -20.55 -3.09
CA MET A 276 5.92 -20.84 -3.71
C MET A 276 6.06 -21.69 -4.98
N ILE A 277 7.17 -21.57 -5.72
CA ILE A 277 7.48 -22.49 -6.82
C ILE A 277 7.73 -23.92 -6.29
N GLN A 278 8.34 -24.07 -5.11
CA GLN A 278 8.43 -25.37 -4.42
C GLN A 278 7.06 -25.89 -3.97
N VAL A 279 6.18 -25.04 -3.43
CA VAL A 279 4.81 -25.42 -3.03
C VAL A 279 4.00 -25.90 -4.25
N LEU A 280 4.04 -25.18 -5.38
CA LEU A 280 3.38 -25.59 -6.62
C LEU A 280 3.93 -26.93 -7.15
N SER A 281 5.26 -27.09 -7.13
CA SER A 281 5.98 -28.32 -7.50
C SER A 281 5.61 -29.53 -6.62
N LYS A 282 5.19 -29.28 -5.37
CA LYS A 282 4.67 -30.30 -4.44
C LYS A 282 3.19 -30.60 -4.72
N PHE A 283 2.35 -29.58 -4.82
CA PHE A 283 0.92 -29.68 -5.13
C PHE A 283 0.64 -30.49 -6.40
N LEU A 284 1.40 -30.26 -7.48
CA LEU A 284 1.23 -30.99 -8.74
C LEU A 284 1.49 -32.50 -8.58
N LYS A 285 2.44 -32.91 -7.74
CA LYS A 285 2.70 -34.34 -7.47
C LYS A 285 1.61 -34.97 -6.61
N GLU A 286 1.17 -34.25 -5.57
CA GLU A 286 0.15 -34.72 -4.63
C GLU A 286 -1.21 -34.95 -5.30
N ASN A 287 -1.51 -34.16 -6.34
CA ASN A 287 -2.72 -34.30 -7.16
C ASN A 287 -2.48 -35.14 -8.45
N GLY A 288 -1.40 -35.92 -8.53
CA GLY A 288 -1.16 -36.91 -9.59
C GLY A 288 -0.72 -36.37 -10.97
N TYR A 289 -0.47 -35.06 -11.11
CA TYR A 289 -0.11 -34.45 -12.39
C TYR A 289 1.32 -34.82 -12.83
N LYS A 290 1.46 -35.35 -14.06
CA LYS A 290 2.75 -35.62 -14.70
C LYS A 290 3.37 -34.37 -15.32
N TYR A 291 3.84 -33.45 -14.48
CA TYR A 291 4.54 -32.23 -14.91
C TYR A 291 6.04 -32.48 -15.21
N LYS A 292 6.64 -31.63 -16.06
CA LYS A 292 8.09 -31.56 -16.32
C LYS A 292 8.53 -30.11 -16.45
N VAL A 293 9.58 -29.70 -15.74
CA VAL A 293 10.18 -28.36 -15.86
C VAL A 293 11.09 -28.32 -17.08
N ARG A 294 10.74 -27.54 -18.10
CA ARG A 294 11.55 -27.42 -19.34
C ARG A 294 12.70 -26.42 -19.22
N ASN A 295 12.45 -25.25 -18.63
CA ASN A 295 13.43 -24.20 -18.36
C ASN A 295 13.36 -23.76 -16.89
N LYS A 296 14.48 -23.24 -16.37
CA LYS A 296 14.57 -22.60 -15.05
C LYS A 296 15.61 -21.48 -15.08
N GLY A 297 15.32 -20.38 -14.39
CA GLY A 297 16.21 -19.22 -14.30
C GLY A 297 15.67 -18.23 -13.27
N LYS A 298 16.46 -17.20 -12.94
CA LYS A 298 15.97 -16.06 -12.16
C LYS A 298 15.53 -14.98 -13.13
N VAL A 299 14.26 -14.61 -13.09
CA VAL A 299 13.74 -13.42 -13.75
C VAL A 299 14.25 -12.21 -12.96
N GLN A 300 14.72 -11.18 -13.67
CA GLN A 300 15.50 -10.06 -13.11
C GLN A 300 15.10 -8.74 -13.76
#